data_AF-A0A8J4UVZ6-F1
#
_entry.id   AF-A0A8J4UVZ6-F1
#
_cell.length_a   1.000
_cell.length_b   1.000
_cell.length_c   1.000
_cell.angle_alpha   90.00
_cell.angle_beta   90.00
_cell.angle_gamma   90.00
#
_symmetry.space_group_name_H-M   'P 1'
#
loop_
_entity.id
_entity.type
_entity.pdbx_description
1 polymer ?
#
loop_
_entity_poly.entity_id
_entity_poly.type
_entity_poly.pdbx_seq_one_letter_code
_entity_poly.pdbx_strand_id
1 'polypeptide(L)'
;SKSLWAAVCVLVLCWLYIFPVYRMPNDKDIVEEVLRQGQTWTKNQTGINVYRKLLTECCDPKRTFALTKENSQIGKVLWYDGEIYHYHTVNNDTYPLFVQDIPSHLPLKKCVVVGNGGVLKNSGCGKEIDQADFVMRCNLPPLSKEYTDDVGRKTQLVTANPSIIEK
;
A
#
# COMPACT_ATOMS: atom_id res chain seq x y z
N SER A 1 35.95 24.74 26.33
CA SER A 1 35.83 23.65 25.33
C SER A 1 35.16 22.39 25.90
N LYS A 2 35.42 21.95 27.14
CA LYS A 2 34.83 20.71 27.73
C LYS A 2 33.29 20.67 27.79
N SER A 3 32.64 21.78 28.16
CA SER A 3 31.17 21.85 28.26
C SER A 3 30.47 21.77 26.90
N LEU A 4 31.12 22.20 25.82
CA LEU A 4 30.57 22.13 24.47
C LEU A 4 30.53 20.66 23.99
N TRP A 5 31.61 19.91 24.23
CA TRP A 5 31.66 18.48 23.92
C TRP A 5 30.66 17.65 24.74
N ALA A 6 30.45 18.00 26.02
CA ALA A 6 29.43 17.38 26.85
C ALA A 6 28.01 17.62 26.30
N ALA A 7 27.70 18.86 25.89
CA ALA A 7 26.41 19.20 25.29
C ALA A 7 26.18 18.48 23.95
N VAL A 8 27.20 18.40 23.09
CA VAL A 8 27.13 17.67 21.82
C VAL A 8 26.92 16.17 22.06
N CYS A 9 27.61 15.56 23.03
CA CYS A 9 27.38 14.15 23.38
C CYS A 9 25.95 13.89 23.87
N VAL A 10 25.40 14.76 24.72
CA VAL A 10 24.00 14.63 25.18
C VAL A 10 23.04 14.76 24.01
N LEU A 11 23.26 15.71 23.10
CA LEU A 11 22.42 15.88 21.92
C LEU A 11 22.48 14.65 21.01
N VAL A 12 23.67 14.09 20.76
CA VAL A 12 23.84 12.87 19.95
C VAL A 12 23.18 11.66 20.61
N LEU A 13 23.31 11.51 21.93
CA LEU A 13 22.66 10.42 22.67
C LEU A 13 21.14 10.58 22.69
N CYS A 14 20.61 11.79 22.86
CA CYS A 14 19.19 12.08 22.72
C CYS A 14 18.71 11.81 21.30
N TRP A 15 19.50 12.16 20.28
CA TRP A 15 19.18 11.88 18.88
C TRP A 15 19.13 10.37 18.64
N LEU A 16 20.12 9.60 19.11
CA LEU A 16 20.16 8.14 19.02
C LEU A 16 19.05 7.44 19.84
N TYR A 17 18.55 8.08 20.91
CA TYR A 17 17.46 7.57 21.74
C TYR A 17 16.07 7.91 21.18
N ILE A 18 15.92 9.04 20.48
CA ILE A 18 14.66 9.48 19.87
C ILE A 18 14.47 8.90 18.45
N PHE A 19 15.55 8.69 17.69
CA PHE A 19 15.49 8.12 16.34
C PHE A 19 15.31 6.58 16.20
N PRO A 20 15.38 5.70 17.22
CA PRO A 20 15.14 4.28 17.00
C PRO A 20 13.65 3.99 16.72
N VAL A 21 12.76 4.97 16.90
CA VAL A 21 11.32 4.86 16.64
C VAL A 21 11.01 4.61 15.15
N TYR A 22 11.94 4.90 14.23
CA TYR A 22 11.77 4.66 12.79
C TYR A 22 12.78 3.65 12.20
N ARG A 23 13.32 2.74 13.01
CA ARG A 23 14.04 1.61 12.44
C ARG A 23 13.02 0.65 11.81
N MET A 24 12.91 0.67 10.48
CA MET A 24 12.24 -0.42 9.79
C MET A 24 12.97 -1.74 10.14
N PRO A 25 12.24 -2.77 10.59
CA PRO A 25 12.83 -4.05 10.90
C PRO A 25 13.54 -4.58 9.66
N ASN A 26 14.73 -5.15 9.85
CA ASN A 26 15.44 -5.76 8.73
C ASN A 26 14.79 -7.11 8.39
N ASP A 27 15.09 -7.66 7.21
CA ASP A 27 14.46 -8.91 6.75
C ASP A 27 14.60 -10.07 7.73
N LYS A 28 15.72 -10.15 8.47
CA LYS A 28 15.91 -11.20 9.49
C LYS A 28 14.96 -11.03 10.66
N ASP A 29 14.77 -9.80 11.12
CA ASP A 29 13.84 -9.48 12.22
C ASP A 29 12.40 -9.85 11.82
N ILE A 30 12.03 -9.59 10.56
CA ILE A 30 10.72 -9.95 10.01
C ILE A 30 10.56 -11.46 9.92
N VAL A 31 11.55 -12.17 9.38
CA VAL A 31 11.50 -13.63 9.24
C VAL A 31 11.41 -14.31 10.60
N GLU A 32 12.21 -13.89 11.58
CA GLU A 32 12.14 -14.41 12.96
C GLU A 32 10.77 -14.21 13.57
N GLU A 33 10.17 -13.01 13.42
CA GLU A 33 8.83 -12.74 13.94
C GLU A 33 7.76 -13.58 13.24
N VAL A 34 7.86 -13.77 11.92
CA VAL A 34 6.93 -14.63 11.16
C VAL A 34 7.05 -16.08 11.62
N LEU A 35 8.27 -16.60 11.78
CA LEU A 35 8.50 -17.97 12.26
C LEU A 35 7.98 -18.16 13.70
N ARG A 36 8.03 -17.12 14.54
CA ARG A 36 7.51 -17.14 15.91
C ARG A 36 5.98 -17.32 15.97
N GLN A 37 5.25 -16.95 14.92
CA GLN A 37 3.78 -17.12 14.87
C GLN A 37 3.34 -18.60 14.74
N GLY A 38 4.29 -19.53 14.61
CA GLY A 38 4.02 -20.96 14.53
C GLY A 38 3.51 -21.40 13.16
N GLN A 39 2.93 -22.59 13.09
CA GLN A 39 2.50 -23.19 11.82
C GLN A 39 1.17 -22.64 11.30
N THR A 40 0.31 -22.08 12.15
CA THR A 40 -1.03 -21.62 11.76
C THR A 40 -1.26 -20.19 12.20
N TRP A 41 -1.40 -19.31 11.21
CA TRP A 41 -1.74 -17.91 11.45
C TRP A 41 -3.17 -17.78 11.98
N THR A 42 -3.36 -16.93 12.99
CA THR A 42 -4.67 -16.60 13.53
C THR A 42 -4.93 -15.10 13.46
N LYS A 43 -6.13 -14.74 13.00
CA LYS A 43 -6.54 -13.33 12.85
C LYS A 43 -6.61 -12.61 14.19
N ASN A 44 -5.79 -11.56 14.36
CA ASN A 44 -5.90 -10.64 15.49
C ASN A 44 -6.79 -9.43 15.14
N GLN A 45 -8.08 -9.52 15.47
CA GLN A 45 -9.04 -8.46 15.13
C GLN A 45 -8.75 -7.13 15.85
N THR A 46 -8.25 -7.17 17.09
CA THR A 46 -7.89 -5.98 17.86
C THR A 46 -6.73 -5.24 17.20
N GLY A 47 -5.66 -5.96 16.83
CA GLY A 47 -4.51 -5.38 16.12
C GLY A 47 -4.91 -4.76 14.78
N ILE A 48 -5.78 -5.43 14.02
CA ILE A 48 -6.34 -4.89 12.76
C ILE A 48 -7.09 -3.58 13.01
N ASN A 49 -7.90 -3.50 14.06
CA ASN A 49 -8.69 -2.30 14.37
C ASN A 49 -7.78 -1.13 14.78
N VAL A 50 -6.74 -1.39 15.59
CA VAL A 50 -5.73 -0.38 15.94
C VAL A 50 -5.02 0.13 14.70
N TYR A 51 -4.56 -0.77 13.82
CA TYR A 51 -3.87 -0.38 12.59
C TYR A 51 -4.76 0.42 11.64
N ARG A 52 -6.03 0.05 11.51
CA ARG A 52 -7.02 0.84 10.73
C ARG A 52 -7.21 2.24 11.28
N LYS A 53 -7.22 2.40 12.60
CA LYS A 53 -7.30 3.72 13.25
C LYS A 53 -6.07 4.56 12.90
N LEU A 54 -4.88 3.99 13.05
CA LEU A 54 -3.62 4.66 12.70
C LEU A 54 -3.58 5.11 11.23
N LEU A 55 -3.99 4.25 10.30
CA LEU A 55 -4.07 4.59 8.87
C LEU A 55 -5.08 5.72 8.59
N THR A 56 -6.22 5.69 9.27
CA THR A 56 -7.24 6.74 9.15
C THR A 56 -6.71 8.07 9.66
N GLU A 57 -6.02 8.08 10.79
CA GLU A 57 -5.47 9.29 11.43
C GLU A 57 -4.27 9.87 10.67
N CYS A 58 -3.40 9.03 10.09
CA CYS A 58 -2.25 9.49 9.31
C CYS A 58 -2.66 10.15 7.99
N CYS A 59 -3.51 9.45 7.23
CA CYS A 59 -3.56 9.69 5.79
C CYS A 59 -4.98 9.57 5.17
N ASP A 60 -6.01 9.28 5.97
CA ASP A 60 -7.42 9.17 5.58
C ASP A 60 -7.65 8.50 4.20
N PRO A 61 -7.27 7.21 4.05
CA PRO A 61 -7.30 6.53 2.75
C PRO A 61 -8.70 6.49 2.13
N LYS A 62 -9.76 6.67 2.92
CA LYS A 62 -11.13 6.71 2.37
C LYS A 62 -11.36 7.90 1.45
N ARG A 63 -10.68 9.03 1.69
CA ARG A 63 -10.82 10.25 0.88
C ARG A 63 -9.65 10.48 -0.08
N THR A 64 -8.49 9.91 0.23
CA THR A 64 -7.23 10.19 -0.49
C THR A 64 -6.80 9.06 -1.42
N PHE A 65 -7.50 7.92 -1.44
CA PHE A 65 -7.13 6.76 -2.25
C PHE A 65 -7.07 7.03 -3.76
N ALA A 66 -7.93 7.90 -4.27
CA ALA A 66 -7.94 8.30 -5.68
C ALA A 66 -8.18 9.80 -5.83
N LEU A 67 -7.73 10.37 -6.95
CA LEU A 67 -8.11 11.71 -7.35
C LEU A 67 -9.60 11.70 -7.72
N THR A 68 -10.38 12.52 -7.03
CA THR A 68 -11.80 12.70 -7.27
C THR A 68 -12.10 14.13 -7.67
N LYS A 69 -13.25 14.34 -8.28
CA LYS A 69 -13.76 15.68 -8.57
C LYS A 69 -13.99 16.51 -7.30
N GLU A 70 -14.17 15.89 -6.14
CA GLU A 70 -14.28 16.57 -4.85
C GLU A 70 -12.90 17.03 -4.34
N ASN A 71 -11.93 16.11 -4.30
CA ASN A 71 -10.63 16.37 -3.67
C ASN A 71 -9.64 17.09 -4.60
N SER A 72 -9.90 17.15 -5.91
CA SER A 72 -8.97 17.66 -6.92
C SER A 72 -9.64 18.57 -7.95
N GLN A 73 -9.96 19.79 -7.52
CA GLN A 73 -10.55 20.84 -8.36
C GLN A 73 -9.58 21.40 -9.41
N ILE A 74 -10.13 21.99 -10.47
CA ILE A 74 -9.36 22.74 -11.48
C ILE A 74 -8.48 23.79 -10.79
N GLY A 75 -7.22 23.89 -11.23
CA GLY A 75 -6.19 24.77 -10.65
C GLY A 75 -5.38 24.13 -9.53
N LYS A 76 -5.78 22.97 -8.99
CA LYS A 76 -4.99 22.25 -7.98
C LYS A 76 -3.68 21.74 -8.59
N VAL A 77 -2.58 21.88 -7.86
CA VAL A 77 -1.26 21.34 -8.23
C VAL A 77 -1.09 19.95 -7.62
N LEU A 78 -0.83 18.95 -8.46
CA LEU A 78 -0.56 17.56 -8.09
C LEU A 78 0.93 17.28 -8.27
N TRP A 79 1.63 16.97 -7.18
CA TRP A 79 3.06 16.68 -7.19
C TRP A 79 3.31 15.19 -7.39
N TYR A 80 4.39 14.85 -8.10
CA TYR A 80 4.79 13.46 -8.31
C TYR A 80 5.72 13.02 -7.17
N ASP A 81 5.30 12.01 -6.40
CA ASP A 81 6.08 11.52 -5.26
C ASP A 81 7.46 10.96 -5.66
N GLY A 82 7.56 10.39 -6.87
CA GLY A 82 8.81 9.82 -7.40
C GLY A 82 9.68 10.81 -8.18
N GLU A 83 9.17 12.00 -8.50
CA GLU A 83 9.84 12.96 -9.39
C GLU A 83 9.71 14.38 -8.84
N ILE A 84 10.71 14.77 -8.04
CA ILE A 84 10.69 15.94 -7.14
C ILE A 84 10.43 17.28 -7.86
N TYR A 85 10.68 17.36 -9.17
CA TYR A 85 10.50 18.57 -9.97
C TYR A 85 9.32 18.51 -10.94
N HIS A 86 8.55 17.42 -10.94
CA HIS A 86 7.38 17.28 -11.80
C HIS A 86 6.09 17.46 -11.02
N TYR A 87 5.19 18.23 -11.63
CA TYR A 87 3.84 18.45 -11.14
C TYR A 87 2.88 18.57 -12.31
N HIS A 88 1.60 18.32 -12.04
CA HIS A 88 0.51 18.54 -12.97
C HIS A 88 -0.52 19.47 -12.34
N THR A 89 -0.90 20.52 -13.06
CA THR A 89 -2.02 21.36 -12.63
C THR A 89 -3.31 20.83 -13.26
N VAL A 90 -4.29 20.52 -12.42
CA VAL A 90 -5.61 20.07 -12.86
C VAL A 90 -6.21 21.12 -13.78
N ASN A 91 -6.50 20.72 -15.01
CA ASN A 91 -7.03 21.58 -16.07
C ASN A 91 -8.33 20.98 -16.64
N ASN A 92 -8.91 21.65 -17.64
CA ASN A 92 -10.17 21.23 -18.26
C ASN A 92 -10.08 19.87 -18.99
N ASP A 93 -8.88 19.40 -19.34
CA ASP A 93 -8.69 18.12 -20.03
C ASP A 93 -8.58 16.95 -19.05
N THR A 94 -7.95 17.18 -17.90
CA THR A 94 -7.72 16.15 -16.87
C THR A 94 -8.86 16.02 -15.86
N TYR A 95 -9.53 17.12 -15.49
CA TYR A 95 -10.65 17.10 -14.55
C TYR A 95 -11.79 16.14 -14.94
N PRO A 96 -12.17 16.00 -16.24
CA PRO A 96 -13.17 15.02 -16.66
C PRO A 96 -12.78 13.56 -16.43
N LEU A 97 -11.48 13.25 -16.32
CA LEU A 97 -10.98 11.88 -16.10
C LEU A 97 -11.16 11.41 -14.65
N PHE A 98 -11.34 12.35 -13.71
CA PHE A 98 -11.48 12.01 -12.30
C PHE A 98 -12.86 11.42 -12.02
N VAL A 99 -12.87 10.43 -11.13
CA VAL A 99 -14.12 9.85 -10.63
C VAL A 99 -14.87 10.86 -9.77
N GLN A 100 -16.20 10.78 -9.75
CA GLN A 100 -17.03 11.67 -8.95
C GLN A 100 -16.72 11.50 -7.45
N ASP A 101 -16.73 10.25 -7.00
CA ASP A 101 -16.39 9.81 -5.66
C ASP A 101 -15.78 8.40 -5.73
N ILE A 102 -15.09 7.98 -4.68
CA ILE A 102 -14.54 6.63 -4.56
C ILE A 102 -15.69 5.65 -4.33
N PRO A 103 -15.85 4.60 -5.15
CA PRO A 103 -16.89 3.59 -4.95
C PRO A 103 -16.79 2.97 -3.55
N SER A 104 -17.75 3.27 -2.68
CA SER A 104 -17.79 2.76 -1.32
C SER A 104 -18.30 1.32 -1.29
N HIS A 105 -17.40 0.37 -1.55
CA HIS A 105 -17.71 -1.05 -1.39
C HIS A 105 -17.53 -1.45 0.08
N LEU A 106 -18.57 -1.29 0.91
CA LEU A 106 -18.54 -1.80 2.28
C LEU A 106 -19.90 -2.38 2.73
N PRO A 107 -19.89 -3.44 3.56
CA PRO A 107 -18.70 -4.05 4.18
C PRO A 107 -18.15 -5.28 3.43
N LEU A 108 -16.86 -5.26 3.09
CA LEU A 108 -16.10 -6.42 2.58
C LEU A 108 -15.66 -7.31 3.73
N LYS A 109 -15.89 -8.63 3.66
CA LYS A 109 -15.56 -9.58 4.73
C LYS A 109 -14.19 -10.24 4.51
N LYS A 110 -13.89 -10.67 3.27
CA LYS A 110 -12.61 -11.26 2.85
C LYS A 110 -12.05 -10.49 1.66
N CYS A 111 -10.89 -9.84 1.85
CA CYS A 111 -10.15 -9.18 0.78
C CYS A 111 -8.82 -9.91 0.55
N VAL A 112 -8.37 -9.97 -0.71
CA VAL A 112 -7.09 -10.55 -1.09
C VAL A 112 -6.32 -9.54 -1.93
N VAL A 113 -5.04 -9.36 -1.62
CA VAL A 113 -4.08 -8.57 -2.41
C VAL A 113 -3.10 -9.55 -3.03
N VAL A 114 -3.07 -9.63 -4.36
CA VAL A 114 -2.21 -10.57 -5.10
C VAL A 114 -1.06 -9.78 -5.71
N GLY A 115 0.15 -9.99 -5.18
CA GLY A 115 1.40 -9.51 -5.79
C GLY A 115 1.85 -10.41 -6.93
N ASN A 116 2.94 -10.00 -7.60
CA ASN A 116 3.48 -10.72 -8.77
C ASN A 116 4.70 -11.58 -8.42
N GLY A 117 4.78 -12.05 -7.17
CA GLY A 117 5.91 -12.86 -6.69
C GLY A 117 5.90 -14.26 -7.27
N GLY A 118 7.08 -14.76 -7.67
CA GLY A 118 7.24 -16.10 -8.24
C GLY A 118 6.83 -17.25 -7.31
N VAL A 119 6.70 -16.99 -6.00
CA VAL A 119 6.20 -17.95 -5.00
C VAL A 119 4.79 -18.47 -5.30
N LEU A 120 3.99 -17.73 -6.08
CA LEU A 120 2.66 -18.16 -6.47
C LEU A 120 2.66 -19.30 -7.50
N LYS A 121 3.76 -19.51 -8.23
CA LYS A 121 3.82 -20.56 -9.26
C LYS A 121 3.70 -21.95 -8.65
N ASN A 122 2.83 -22.78 -9.21
CA ASN A 122 2.46 -24.12 -8.73
C ASN A 122 1.90 -24.14 -7.28
N SER A 123 1.39 -23.01 -6.79
CA SER A 123 0.79 -22.92 -5.46
C SER A 123 -0.63 -23.50 -5.41
N GLY A 124 -1.34 -23.51 -6.55
CA GLY A 124 -2.75 -23.90 -6.60
C GLY A 124 -3.70 -22.96 -5.83
N CYS A 125 -3.23 -21.78 -5.42
CA CYS A 125 -4.01 -20.83 -4.61
C CYS A 125 -5.19 -20.18 -5.35
N GLY A 126 -5.30 -20.35 -6.67
CA GLY A 126 -6.22 -19.57 -7.50
C GLY A 126 -7.68 -19.69 -7.09
N LYS A 127 -8.12 -20.90 -6.72
CA LYS A 127 -9.50 -21.13 -6.22
C LYS A 127 -9.77 -20.41 -4.90
N GLU A 128 -8.79 -20.36 -3.99
CA GLU A 128 -8.95 -19.69 -2.70
C GLU A 128 -8.97 -18.16 -2.87
N ILE A 129 -8.12 -17.64 -3.75
CA ILE A 129 -8.10 -16.22 -4.13
C ILE A 129 -9.47 -15.81 -4.68
N ASP A 130 -10.02 -16.61 -5.60
CA ASP A 130 -11.30 -16.33 -6.24
C ASP A 130 -12.51 -16.43 -5.30
N GLN A 131 -12.36 -16.98 -4.09
CA GLN A 131 -13.42 -16.98 -3.07
C GLN A 131 -13.55 -15.64 -2.33
N ALA A 132 -12.59 -14.72 -2.47
CA ALA A 132 -12.65 -13.43 -1.81
C ALA A 132 -13.80 -12.53 -2.32
N ASP A 133 -14.28 -11.62 -1.48
CA ASP A 133 -15.27 -10.61 -1.85
C ASP A 133 -14.63 -9.53 -2.74
N PHE A 134 -13.34 -9.27 -2.53
CA PHE A 134 -12.57 -8.26 -3.24
C PHE A 134 -11.13 -8.73 -3.49
N VAL A 135 -10.71 -8.68 -4.75
CA VAL A 135 -9.35 -9.05 -5.18
C VAL A 135 -8.68 -7.83 -5.81
N MET A 136 -7.58 -7.40 -5.19
CA MET A 136 -6.69 -6.37 -5.71
C MET A 136 -5.45 -7.01 -6.34
N ARG A 137 -5.05 -6.56 -7.53
CA ARG A 137 -3.86 -7.02 -8.25
C ARG A 137 -2.93 -5.86 -8.59
N CYS A 138 -1.67 -6.17 -8.88
CA CYS A 138 -0.64 -5.17 -9.13
C CYS A 138 -0.15 -5.19 -10.59
N ASN A 139 -0.14 -4.03 -11.23
CA ASN A 139 0.53 -3.75 -12.51
C ASN A 139 0.09 -4.65 -13.67
N LEU A 140 -1.23 -4.79 -13.86
CA LEU A 140 -1.85 -5.55 -14.96
C LEU A 140 -1.18 -6.93 -15.22
N PRO A 141 -1.17 -7.83 -14.22
CA PRO A 141 -0.49 -9.11 -14.38
C PRO A 141 -1.23 -9.99 -15.40
N PRO A 142 -0.51 -10.88 -16.12
CA PRO A 142 -1.16 -11.81 -17.03
C PRO A 142 -2.05 -12.79 -16.26
N LEU A 143 -3.29 -12.97 -16.73
CA LEU A 143 -4.26 -13.94 -16.21
C LEU A 143 -4.58 -15.00 -17.28
N SER A 144 -3.58 -15.35 -18.10
CA SER A 144 -3.66 -16.44 -19.07
C SER A 144 -3.92 -17.78 -18.36
N LYS A 145 -4.49 -18.76 -19.09
CA LYS A 145 -4.86 -20.08 -18.54
C LYS A 145 -3.73 -20.77 -17.79
N GLU A 146 -2.47 -20.51 -18.17
CA GLU A 146 -1.28 -21.08 -17.52
C GLU A 146 -1.07 -20.61 -16.07
N TYR A 147 -1.63 -19.47 -15.67
CA TYR A 147 -1.48 -18.92 -14.31
C TYR A 147 -2.74 -19.04 -13.48
N THR A 148 -3.92 -19.23 -14.08
CA THR A 148 -5.18 -19.10 -13.36
C THR A 148 -5.39 -20.11 -12.23
N ASP A 149 -4.74 -21.28 -12.32
CA ASP A 149 -4.78 -22.28 -11.26
C ASP A 149 -4.04 -21.81 -9.99
N ASP A 150 -3.03 -20.96 -10.17
CA ASP A 150 -2.21 -20.41 -9.11
C ASP A 150 -2.73 -19.08 -8.58
N VAL A 151 -3.16 -18.18 -9.48
CA VAL A 151 -3.45 -16.78 -9.12
C VAL A 151 -4.92 -16.40 -9.23
N GLY A 152 -5.78 -17.30 -9.72
CA GLY A 152 -7.21 -17.03 -9.91
C GLY A 152 -7.50 -16.09 -11.08
N ARG A 153 -8.78 -15.75 -11.26
CA ARG A 153 -9.27 -14.85 -12.33
C ARG A 153 -10.00 -13.62 -11.81
N LYS A 154 -10.58 -13.69 -10.61
CA LYS A 154 -11.34 -12.60 -10.01
C LYS A 154 -10.43 -11.39 -9.79
N THR A 155 -10.91 -10.22 -10.20
CA THR A 155 -10.22 -8.93 -10.05
C THR A 155 -11.27 -7.84 -9.93
N GLN A 156 -11.21 -7.07 -8.84
CA GLN A 156 -12.06 -5.89 -8.63
C GLN A 156 -11.25 -4.61 -8.79
N LEU A 157 -9.97 -4.66 -8.43
CA LEU A 157 -9.04 -3.55 -8.59
C LEU A 157 -7.72 -4.07 -9.13
N VAL A 158 -7.14 -3.34 -10.07
CA VAL A 158 -5.79 -3.59 -10.56
C VAL A 158 -5.06 -2.27 -10.73
N THR A 159 -3.80 -2.20 -10.27
CA THR A 159 -2.96 -1.04 -10.56
C THR A 159 -2.37 -1.17 -11.97
N ALA A 160 -2.13 -0.03 -12.62
CA ALA A 160 -1.43 0.03 -13.88
C ALA A 160 -0.52 1.26 -13.85
N ASN A 161 0.78 1.05 -14.05
CA ASN A 161 1.67 2.17 -14.32
C ASN A 161 1.44 2.64 -15.76
N PRO A 162 1.35 3.95 -16.04
CA PRO A 162 1.14 4.48 -17.40
C PRO A 162 2.13 3.93 -18.44
N SER A 163 3.39 3.68 -18.07
CA SER A 163 4.42 3.10 -18.96
C SER A 163 4.07 1.72 -19.53
N ILE A 164 3.09 1.02 -18.94
CA ILE A 164 2.61 -0.28 -19.44
C ILE A 164 1.62 -0.09 -20.60
N ILE A 165 0.92 1.05 -20.64
CA ILE A 165 -0.13 1.38 -21.61
C ILE A 165 0.45 2.11 -22.83
N GLU A 166 1.46 2.95 -22.63
CA GLU A 166 2.08 3.80 -23.66
C GLU A 166 3.02 3.05 -24.63
N LYS A 167 2.66 1.83 -25.06
CA LYS A 167 3.42 1.10 -26.08
C LYS A 167 3.18 1.58 -27.49
#